data_AF-A0A936IC60-F1
#
_entry.id   AF-A0A936IC60-F1
#
_cell.length_a   1.000
_cell.length_b   1.000
_cell.length_c   1.000
_cell.angle_alpha   90.00
_cell.angle_beta   90.00
_cell.angle_gamma   90.00
#
_symmetry.space_group_name_H-M   'P 1'
#
loop_
_entity.id
_entity.type
_entity.pdbx_description
1 polymer ?
#
loop_
_entity_poly.entity_id
_entity_poly.type
_entity_poly.pdbx_seq_one_letter_code
_entity_poly.pdbx_strand_id
1 'polypeptide(L)'
;MCNTRNSITSNGFDTLQFSIHNLSVKSISDCLLIALNNISENNSQLKNLLFKVYLNRDFLKNIYSLRALRIVFQNIKLLFDLKIDFKIEARIPMEYLSTDQHNNLIQLSTLSCSAVLSGMDYLVCELPNIPLEPNALKWKTACFHLQQILKQEAKLNGLKDPLAGSYFIDSMTLKYAHELWSSLQKKIKE
;
A
#
# COMPACT_ATOMS: atom_id res chain seq x y z
N MET A 1 8.45 -7.93 9.02
CA MET A 1 9.76 -7.27 8.90
C MET A 1 9.65 -6.22 7.80
N CYS A 2 10.06 -4.98 8.07
CA CYS A 2 10.11 -3.94 7.06
C CYS A 2 11.40 -4.13 6.26
N ASN A 3 11.31 -4.47 4.99
CA ASN A 3 12.51 -4.53 4.15
C ASN A 3 12.67 -3.17 3.46
N THR A 4 13.74 -2.45 3.82
CA THR A 4 14.23 -1.32 3.05
C THR A 4 14.96 -1.86 1.85
N ARG A 5 14.51 -1.48 0.65
CA ARG A 5 15.33 -1.65 -0.56
C ARG A 5 15.54 -0.27 -1.15
N ASN A 6 16.76 0.25 -0.99
CA ASN A 6 17.23 1.36 -1.79
C ASN A 6 17.46 0.82 -3.20
N SER A 7 16.47 0.95 -4.08
CA SER A 7 16.68 0.65 -5.50
C SER A 7 17.31 1.88 -6.16
N ILE A 8 18.64 1.93 -6.20
CA ILE A 8 19.36 2.82 -7.10
C ILE A 8 19.29 2.15 -8.48
N THR A 9 18.34 2.53 -9.32
CA THR A 9 18.35 2.12 -10.73
C THR A 9 19.11 3.15 -11.56
N SER A 10 19.83 2.68 -12.58
CA SER A 10 20.81 3.39 -13.40
C SER A 10 20.35 4.66 -14.14
N ASN A 11 19.09 5.06 -13.99
CA ASN A 11 18.54 6.29 -14.53
C ASN A 11 18.05 7.15 -13.35
N GLY A 12 18.93 8.02 -12.85
CA GLY A 12 18.77 8.70 -11.57
C GLY A 12 17.43 9.42 -11.37
N PHE A 13 16.80 9.16 -10.21
CA PHE A 13 15.96 10.10 -9.43
C PHE A 13 15.73 9.53 -8.01
N ASP A 14 16.14 10.26 -6.97
CA ASP A 14 15.36 10.83 -5.85
C ASP A 14 14.25 10.01 -5.13
N THR A 15 14.08 8.70 -5.37
CA THR A 15 12.93 7.92 -4.88
C THR A 15 13.30 6.84 -3.84
N LEU A 16 12.78 6.94 -2.60
CA LEU A 16 12.94 5.90 -1.57
C LEU A 16 11.77 4.92 -1.58
N GLN A 17 12.05 3.63 -1.39
CA GLN A 17 11.05 2.57 -1.42
C GLN A 17 11.07 1.74 -0.13
N PHE A 18 9.90 1.60 0.50
CA PHE A 18 9.71 0.85 1.73
C PHE A 18 8.69 -0.25 1.52
N SER A 19 8.99 -1.49 1.93
CA SER A 19 8.06 -2.61 1.82
C SER A 19 7.47 -3.01 3.17
N ILE A 20 6.14 -2.92 3.26
CA ILE A 20 5.32 -3.29 4.42
C ILE A 20 4.63 -4.62 4.10
N HIS A 21 5.16 -5.71 4.65
CA HIS A 21 4.61 -7.06 4.44
C HIS A 21 3.42 -7.40 5.35
N ASN A 22 3.21 -6.64 6.43
CA ASN A 22 2.12 -6.88 7.37
C ASN A 22 1.48 -5.53 7.72
N LEU A 23 0.15 -5.44 7.64
CA LEU A 23 -0.62 -4.28 8.07
C LEU A 23 -0.92 -4.33 9.58
N SER A 24 0.10 -4.65 10.38
CA SER A 24 0.05 -4.50 11.83
C SER A 24 0.56 -3.11 12.21
N VAL A 25 0.08 -2.57 13.34
CA VAL A 25 0.49 -1.25 13.84
C VAL A 25 2.01 -1.18 14.03
N LYS A 26 2.61 -2.25 14.58
CA LYS A 26 4.04 -2.33 14.87
C LYS A 26 4.89 -2.25 13.60
N SER A 27 4.56 -3.06 12.59
CA SER A 27 5.32 -3.10 11.34
C SER A 27 5.23 -1.81 10.55
N ILE A 28 4.06 -1.17 10.53
CA ILE A 28 3.92 0.13 9.87
C ILE A 28 4.68 1.21 10.63
N SER A 29 4.62 1.24 11.96
CA SER A 29 5.36 2.23 12.75
C SER A 29 6.88 2.06 12.64
N ASP A 30 7.38 0.82 12.55
CA ASP A 30 8.79 0.54 12.23
C ASP A 30 9.18 1.10 10.86
N CYS A 31 8.38 0.81 9.82
CA CYS A 31 8.66 1.33 8.47
C CYS A 31 8.63 2.86 8.42
N LEU A 32 7.70 3.50 9.13
CA LEU A 32 7.60 4.95 9.19
C LEU A 32 8.81 5.57 9.91
N LEU A 33 9.27 4.97 11.00
CA LEU A 33 10.47 5.43 11.70
C LEU A 33 11.71 5.33 10.81
N ILE A 34 11.89 4.19 10.13
CA ILE A 34 13.00 3.99 9.20
C ILE A 34 12.89 5.01 8.04
N ALA A 35 11.69 5.28 7.52
CA ALA A 35 11.49 6.28 6.50
C ALA A 35 11.88 7.69 6.98
N LEU A 36 11.48 8.06 8.19
CA LEU A 36 11.83 9.35 8.80
C LEU A 36 13.35 9.52 8.98
N ASN A 37 14.04 8.50 9.48
CA ASN A 37 15.49 8.54 9.65
C ASN A 37 16.19 8.74 8.30
N ASN A 38 15.80 7.99 7.26
CA ASN A 38 16.36 8.14 5.92
C ASN A 38 16.07 9.51 5.28
N ILE A 39 14.91 10.09 5.57
CA ILE A 39 14.58 11.46 5.12
C ILE A 39 15.54 12.46 5.78
N SER A 40 15.73 12.36 7.10
CA SER A 40 16.61 13.26 7.84
C SER A 40 18.06 13.25 7.35
N GLU A 41 18.56 12.09 6.92
CA GLU A 41 19.91 11.94 6.40
C GLU A 41 20.09 12.53 4.98
N ASN A 42 19.05 12.51 4.15
CA ASN A 42 19.14 12.81 2.71
C ASN A 42 18.27 14.01 2.27
N ASN A 43 17.98 14.93 3.19
CA ASN A 43 17.00 16.03 3.07
C ASN A 43 17.00 16.84 1.76
N SER A 44 18.12 16.95 1.03
CA SER A 44 18.22 17.78 -0.18
C SER A 44 17.97 17.03 -1.51
N GLN A 45 18.03 15.70 -1.53
CA GLN A 45 17.96 14.89 -2.76
C GLN A 45 16.64 14.12 -2.90
N LEU A 46 15.87 13.95 -1.82
CA LEU A 46 14.66 13.14 -1.85
C LEU A 46 13.45 13.93 -2.34
N LYS A 47 12.90 13.52 -3.48
CA LYS A 47 11.67 14.11 -4.05
C LYS A 47 10.48 13.18 -3.93
N ASN A 48 10.70 11.87 -4.03
CA ASN A 48 9.60 10.91 -4.04
C ASN A 48 9.81 9.82 -2.98
N LEU A 49 8.70 9.35 -2.42
CA LEU A 49 8.69 8.23 -1.49
C LEU A 49 7.57 7.26 -1.86
N LEU A 50 7.89 5.97 -1.87
CA LEU A 50 6.97 4.91 -2.28
C LEU A 50 6.83 3.87 -1.16
N PHE A 51 5.63 3.74 -0.60
CA PHE A 51 5.28 2.67 0.31
C PHE A 51 4.64 1.51 -0.46
N LYS A 52 5.34 0.38 -0.54
CA LYS A 52 4.84 -0.88 -1.09
C LYS A 52 4.16 -1.66 0.02
N VAL A 53 2.83 -1.65 0.05
CA VAL A 53 2.04 -2.33 1.07
C VAL A 53 1.47 -3.62 0.52
N TYR A 54 1.87 -4.74 1.11
CA TYR A 54 1.32 -6.05 0.79
C TYR A 54 -0.03 -6.21 1.47
N LEU A 55 -1.07 -6.46 0.67
CA LEU A 55 -2.44 -6.61 1.16
C LEU A 55 -2.63 -7.94 1.88
N ASN A 56 -3.45 -7.90 2.93
CA ASN A 56 -3.90 -9.10 3.64
C ASN A 56 -5.21 -9.62 3.05
N ARG A 57 -5.66 -10.82 3.44
CA ARG A 57 -6.98 -11.36 3.05
C ARG A 57 -8.16 -10.62 3.68
N ASP A 58 -7.92 -9.74 4.65
CA ASP A 58 -8.93 -8.96 5.35
C ASP A 58 -9.30 -7.69 4.55
N PHE A 59 -10.46 -7.74 3.88
CA PHE A 59 -10.97 -6.65 3.05
C PHE A 59 -11.02 -5.29 3.78
N LEU A 60 -11.68 -5.23 4.94
CA LEU A 60 -11.87 -3.99 5.69
C LEU A 60 -10.54 -3.47 6.26
N LYS A 61 -9.67 -4.38 6.71
CA LYS A 61 -8.37 -4.03 7.27
C LYS A 61 -7.47 -3.37 6.26
N ASN A 62 -7.43 -3.89 5.04
CA ASN A 62 -6.70 -3.24 3.94
C ASN A 62 -7.18 -1.81 3.73
N ILE A 63 -8.49 -1.59 3.72
CA ILE A 63 -9.09 -0.26 3.52
C ILE A 63 -8.66 0.72 4.62
N TYR A 64 -8.99 0.43 5.88
CA TYR A 64 -8.77 1.41 6.94
C TYR A 64 -7.28 1.63 7.24
N SER A 65 -6.42 0.61 7.05
CA SER A 65 -4.99 0.73 7.32
C SER A 65 -4.25 1.54 6.25
N LEU A 66 -4.59 1.39 4.98
CA LEU A 66 -4.03 2.21 3.90
C LEU A 66 -4.48 3.66 4.02
N ARG A 67 -5.76 3.91 4.36
CA ARG A 67 -6.27 5.24 4.68
C ARG A 67 -5.53 5.86 5.87
N ALA A 68 -5.38 5.11 6.96
CA ALA A 68 -4.69 5.57 8.16
C ALA A 68 -3.20 5.87 7.90
N LEU A 69 -2.51 5.05 7.11
CA LEU A 69 -1.13 5.29 6.68
C LEU A 69 -1.02 6.63 5.95
N ARG A 70 -1.96 6.91 5.04
CA ARG A 70 -2.01 8.18 4.29
C ARG A 70 -2.19 9.37 5.23
N ILE A 71 -3.13 9.29 6.18
CA ILE A 71 -3.39 10.35 7.16
C ILE A 71 -2.16 10.61 8.05
N VAL A 72 -1.58 9.54 8.62
CA VAL A 72 -0.41 9.66 9.50
C VAL A 72 0.77 10.28 8.76
N PHE A 73 1.04 9.83 7.52
CA PHE A 73 2.16 10.38 6.76
C PHE A 73 1.92 11.83 6.31
N GLN A 74 0.68 12.21 5.99
CA GLN A 74 0.33 13.62 5.73
C GLN A 74 0.58 14.49 6.96
N ASN A 75 0.21 14.02 8.15
CA ASN A 75 0.48 14.75 9.39
C ASN A 75 1.98 14.91 9.63
N ILE A 76 2.78 13.86 9.39
CA ILE A 76 4.25 13.93 9.45
C ILE A 76 4.79 14.97 8.46
N LYS A 77 4.32 14.95 7.21
CA LYS A 77 4.73 15.91 6.17
C LYS A 77 4.49 17.35 6.61
N LEU A 78 3.34 17.62 7.22
CA LEU A 78 2.99 18.94 7.75
C LEU A 78 3.83 19.34 8.96
N LEU A 79 4.12 18.41 9.87
CA LEU A 79 4.91 18.67 11.09
C LEU A 79 6.38 18.98 10.81
N PHE A 80 6.97 18.31 9.81
CA PHE A 80 8.39 18.47 9.44
C PHE A 80 8.61 19.36 8.21
N ASP A 81 7.57 20.01 7.68
CA ASP A 81 7.58 20.82 6.44
C ASP A 81 8.28 20.12 5.26
N LEU A 82 8.02 18.82 5.10
CA LEU A 82 8.68 18.00 4.08
C LEU A 82 8.06 18.26 2.71
N LYS A 83 8.87 18.64 1.72
CA LYS A 83 8.42 18.81 0.32
C LYS A 83 8.61 17.53 -0.50
N ILE A 84 8.14 16.41 0.05
CA ILE A 84 8.26 15.07 -0.56
C ILE A 84 6.90 14.60 -1.07
N ASP A 85 6.87 14.07 -2.29
CA ASP A 85 5.70 13.39 -2.84
C ASP A 85 5.69 11.94 -2.41
N PHE A 86 4.68 11.55 -1.63
CA PHE A 86 4.53 10.16 -1.20
C PHE A 86 3.44 9.45 -2.00
N LYS A 87 3.71 8.20 -2.35
CA LYS A 87 2.79 7.32 -3.06
C LYS A 87 2.68 5.98 -2.35
N ILE A 88 1.50 5.37 -2.43
CA ILE A 88 1.20 4.07 -1.86
C ILE A 88 0.93 3.09 -3.00
N GLU A 89 1.77 2.07 -3.10
CA GLU A 89 1.60 0.93 -4.00
C GLU A 89 1.02 -0.24 -3.21
N ALA A 90 -0.23 -0.61 -3.49
CA ALA A 90 -0.84 -1.81 -2.95
C ALA A 90 -0.41 -3.04 -3.77
N ARG A 91 0.13 -4.05 -3.10
CA ARG A 91 0.60 -5.30 -3.70
C ARG A 91 -0.26 -6.47 -3.28
N ILE A 92 -0.73 -7.23 -4.26
CA ILE A 92 -1.37 -8.53 -4.02
C ILE A 92 -0.26 -9.58 -4.05
N PRO A 93 0.03 -10.24 -2.90
CA PRO A 93 1.12 -11.20 -2.81
C PRO A 93 0.82 -12.45 -3.62
N MET A 94 1.86 -13.00 -4.25
CA MET A 94 1.75 -14.26 -4.97
C MET A 94 1.40 -15.44 -4.04
N GLU A 95 1.79 -15.37 -2.77
CA GLU A 95 1.53 -16.39 -1.73
C GLU A 95 0.05 -16.73 -1.53
N TYR A 96 -0.84 -15.87 -2.03
CA TYR A 96 -2.28 -16.06 -1.93
C TYR A 96 -2.87 -16.91 -3.05
N LEU A 97 -2.07 -17.28 -4.04
CA LEU A 97 -2.47 -18.22 -5.09
C LEU A 97 -2.61 -19.63 -4.54
N SER A 98 -3.83 -20.17 -4.64
CA SER A 98 -4.14 -21.58 -4.39
C SER A 98 -4.08 -22.40 -5.68
N THR A 99 -4.21 -23.73 -5.57
CA THR A 99 -4.33 -24.62 -6.73
C THR A 99 -5.62 -24.42 -7.52
N ASP A 100 -6.69 -23.94 -6.87
CA ASP A 100 -7.98 -23.67 -7.51
C ASP A 100 -7.99 -22.28 -8.16
N GLN A 101 -8.04 -22.27 -9.49
CA GLN A 101 -8.03 -21.05 -10.28
C GLN A 101 -9.25 -20.16 -10.03
N HIS A 102 -10.43 -20.74 -9.76
CA HIS A 102 -11.66 -19.97 -9.58
C HIS A 102 -11.63 -19.20 -8.27
N ASN A 103 -11.15 -19.83 -7.19
CA ASN A 103 -10.97 -19.16 -5.90
C ASN A 103 -9.96 -18.01 -6.01
N ASN A 104 -8.89 -18.21 -6.77
CA ASN A 104 -7.90 -17.16 -7.00
C ASN A 104 -8.51 -15.92 -7.67
N LEU A 105 -9.47 -16.09 -8.60
CA LEU A 105 -10.16 -14.95 -9.23
C LEU A 105 -11.04 -14.18 -8.24
N ILE A 106 -11.78 -14.88 -7.37
CA ILE A 106 -12.60 -14.26 -6.31
C ILE A 106 -11.71 -13.52 -5.31
N GLN A 107 -10.59 -14.12 -4.95
CA GLN A 107 -9.63 -13.49 -4.04
C GLN A 107 -8.97 -12.26 -4.67
N LEU A 108 -8.59 -12.36 -5.94
CA LEU A 108 -8.02 -11.26 -6.71
C LEU A 108 -9.00 -10.08 -6.80
N SER A 109 -10.27 -10.34 -7.10
CA SER A 109 -11.31 -9.31 -7.18
C SER A 109 -11.53 -8.62 -5.83
N THR A 110 -11.61 -9.41 -4.75
CA THR A 110 -11.80 -8.91 -3.38
C THR A 110 -10.62 -8.03 -2.94
N LEU A 111 -9.39 -8.49 -3.14
CA LEU A 111 -8.19 -7.75 -2.76
C LEU A 111 -8.02 -6.48 -3.58
N SER A 112 -8.19 -6.57 -4.91
CA SER A 112 -8.06 -5.42 -5.80
C SER A 112 -9.12 -4.36 -5.49
N CYS A 113 -10.35 -4.78 -5.22
CA CYS A 113 -11.43 -3.89 -4.80
C CYS A 113 -11.10 -3.20 -3.47
N SER A 114 -10.60 -3.95 -2.47
CA SER A 114 -10.19 -3.37 -1.17
C SER A 114 -9.11 -2.31 -1.30
N ALA A 115 -8.16 -2.53 -2.21
CA ALA A 115 -7.12 -1.55 -2.50
C ALA A 115 -7.72 -0.30 -3.15
N VAL A 116 -8.51 -0.46 -4.23
CA VAL A 116 -9.04 0.68 -5.00
C VAL A 116 -9.88 1.59 -4.09
N LEU A 117 -10.72 0.99 -3.26
CA LEU A 117 -11.56 1.73 -2.32
C LEU A 117 -10.77 2.46 -1.22
N SER A 118 -9.54 2.01 -0.90
CA SER A 118 -8.69 2.68 0.08
C SER A 118 -7.98 3.93 -0.44
N GLY A 119 -8.04 4.20 -1.75
CA GLY A 119 -7.36 5.33 -2.38
C GLY A 119 -5.84 5.15 -2.48
N MET A 120 -5.37 3.95 -2.88
CA MET A 120 -3.96 3.75 -3.23
C MET A 120 -3.59 4.44 -4.56
N ASP A 121 -2.30 4.69 -4.78
CA ASP A 121 -1.80 5.33 -6.01
C ASP A 121 -1.51 4.31 -7.12
N TYR A 122 -1.02 3.13 -6.73
CA TYR A 122 -0.73 2.03 -7.66
C TYR A 122 -1.28 0.70 -7.14
N LEU A 123 -1.77 -0.13 -8.05
CA LEU A 123 -2.14 -1.53 -7.78
C LEU A 123 -1.22 -2.46 -8.57
N VAL A 124 -0.51 -3.33 -7.86
CA VAL A 124 0.39 -4.30 -8.45
C VAL A 124 -0.04 -5.70 -8.01
N CYS A 125 -0.33 -6.56 -8.98
CA CYS A 125 -0.50 -7.99 -8.73
C CYS A 125 0.83 -8.68 -8.99
N GLU A 126 1.35 -9.39 -7.99
CA GLU A 126 2.56 -10.17 -8.20
C GLU A 126 2.27 -11.35 -9.15
N LEU A 127 3.25 -11.61 -10.02
CA LEU A 127 3.16 -12.59 -11.08
C LEU A 127 4.04 -13.80 -10.74
N PRO A 128 3.64 -15.02 -11.10
CA PRO A 128 4.49 -16.19 -10.99
C PRO A 128 5.82 -16.00 -11.73
N ASN A 129 6.92 -16.40 -11.09
CA ASN A 129 8.26 -16.38 -11.68
C ASN A 129 8.43 -17.33 -12.88
N ILE A 130 7.48 -18.23 -13.12
CA ILE A 130 7.51 -19.20 -14.22
C ILE A 130 6.52 -18.73 -15.30
N PRO A 131 6.98 -17.95 -16.30
CA PRO A 131 6.09 -17.29 -17.28
C PRO A 131 5.44 -18.24 -18.30
N LEU A 132 5.80 -19.53 -18.29
CA LEU A 132 5.47 -20.49 -19.36
C LEU A 132 4.39 -21.51 -18.99
N GLU A 133 3.90 -21.53 -17.75
CA GLU A 133 2.75 -22.36 -17.43
C GLU A 133 1.44 -21.70 -17.89
N PRO A 134 0.50 -22.46 -18.48
CA PRO A 134 -0.78 -21.92 -18.94
C PRO A 134 -1.56 -21.23 -17.82
N ASN A 135 -1.35 -21.67 -16.58
CA ASN A 135 -1.96 -21.10 -15.38
C ASN A 135 -1.40 -19.72 -15.04
N ALA A 136 -0.10 -19.49 -15.25
CA ALA A 136 0.53 -18.19 -15.02
C ALA A 136 0.06 -17.13 -16.02
N LEU A 137 -0.13 -17.52 -17.29
CA LEU A 137 -0.67 -16.64 -18.33
C LEU A 137 -2.13 -16.27 -18.07
N LYS A 138 -2.97 -17.23 -17.65
CA LYS A 138 -4.36 -16.97 -17.24
C LYS A 138 -4.42 -16.00 -16.06
N TRP A 139 -3.59 -16.20 -15.05
CA TRP A 139 -3.51 -15.29 -13.90
C TRP A 139 -3.11 -13.87 -14.32
N LYS A 140 -2.04 -13.75 -15.12
CA LYS A 140 -1.59 -12.46 -15.65
C LYS A 140 -2.71 -11.73 -16.39
N THR A 141 -3.42 -12.44 -17.25
CA THR A 141 -4.53 -11.89 -18.03
C THR A 141 -5.68 -11.43 -17.11
N ALA A 142 -6.04 -12.25 -16.13
CA ALA A 142 -7.07 -11.91 -15.14
C ALA A 142 -6.70 -10.65 -14.33
N CYS A 143 -5.45 -10.51 -13.89
CA CYS A 143 -4.96 -9.31 -13.21
C CYS A 143 -5.13 -8.06 -14.05
N PHE A 144 -4.74 -8.09 -15.34
CA PHE A 144 -4.92 -6.93 -16.22
C PHE A 144 -6.40 -6.62 -16.48
N HIS A 145 -7.21 -7.62 -16.81
CA HIS A 145 -8.63 -7.42 -17.09
C HIS A 145 -9.37 -6.85 -15.89
N LEU A 146 -9.12 -7.38 -14.69
CA LEU A 146 -9.75 -6.88 -13.47
C LEU A 146 -9.42 -5.41 -13.21
N GLN A 147 -8.16 -5.01 -13.39
CA GLN A 147 -7.77 -3.60 -13.25
C GLN A 147 -8.52 -2.70 -14.25
N GLN A 148 -8.72 -3.16 -15.48
CA GLN A 148 -9.51 -2.43 -16.47
C GLN A 148 -11.00 -2.39 -16.10
N ILE A 149 -11.59 -3.49 -15.65
CA ILE A 149 -12.99 -3.55 -15.20
C ILE A 149 -13.21 -2.55 -14.05
N LEU A 150 -12.35 -2.57 -13.03
CA LEU A 150 -12.45 -1.65 -11.89
C LEU A 150 -12.34 -0.17 -12.31
N LYS A 151 -11.47 0.12 -13.29
CA LYS A 151 -11.22 1.49 -13.77
C LYS A 151 -12.30 1.99 -14.74
N GLN A 152 -12.67 1.19 -15.73
CA GLN A 152 -13.48 1.60 -16.88
C GLN A 152 -14.97 1.28 -16.71
N GLU A 153 -15.29 0.10 -16.17
CA GLU A 153 -16.69 -0.37 -16.06
C GLU A 153 -17.29 0.01 -14.71
N ALA A 154 -16.59 -0.30 -13.62
CA ALA A 154 -17.03 0.07 -12.27
C ALA A 154 -16.83 1.56 -11.98
N LYS A 155 -16.09 2.28 -12.84
CA LYS A 155 -15.83 3.73 -12.76
C LYS A 155 -15.29 4.18 -11.39
N LEU A 156 -14.57 3.31 -10.68
CA LEU A 156 -14.01 3.62 -9.35
C LEU A 156 -12.91 4.69 -9.41
N ASN A 157 -12.40 4.99 -10.61
CA ASN A 157 -11.44 6.08 -10.84
C ASN A 157 -12.08 7.49 -10.87
N GLY A 158 -13.42 7.59 -10.95
CA GLY A 158 -14.10 8.88 -11.04
C GLY A 158 -14.33 9.59 -9.70
N LEU A 159 -14.24 8.85 -8.59
CA LEU A 159 -14.52 9.34 -7.23
C LEU A 159 -13.22 9.41 -6.43
N LYS A 160 -12.99 10.53 -5.74
CA LYS A 160 -11.77 10.71 -4.92
C LYS A 160 -11.76 9.81 -3.68
N ASP A 161 -12.88 9.71 -2.99
CA ASP A 161 -13.06 8.84 -1.83
C ASP A 161 -14.50 8.30 -1.80
N PRO A 162 -14.75 7.08 -2.31
CA PRO A 162 -16.09 6.50 -2.34
C PRO A 162 -16.59 6.03 -0.96
N LEU A 163 -15.72 5.94 0.05
CA LEU A 163 -16.04 5.38 1.37
C LEU A 163 -16.25 6.44 2.45
N ALA A 164 -16.04 7.71 2.13
CA ALA A 164 -16.26 8.82 3.05
C ALA A 164 -17.71 8.83 3.58
N GLY A 165 -17.86 8.98 4.90
CA GLY A 165 -19.16 8.98 5.57
C GLY A 165 -19.60 7.60 6.06
N SER A 166 -18.84 6.54 5.77
CA SER A 166 -19.04 5.24 6.40
C SER A 166 -18.60 5.29 7.86
N TYR A 167 -19.57 5.28 8.79
CA TYR A 167 -19.30 5.33 10.23
C TYR A 167 -18.27 4.28 10.69
N PHE A 168 -18.38 3.05 10.19
CA PHE A 168 -17.47 1.98 10.56
C PHE A 168 -16.05 2.22 10.02
N ILE A 169 -15.92 2.55 8.73
CA ILE A 169 -14.60 2.69 8.09
C ILE A 169 -13.89 3.92 8.64
N ASP A 170 -14.58 5.04 8.79
CA ASP A 170 -13.99 6.27 9.31
C ASP A 170 -13.59 6.11 10.79
N SER A 171 -14.44 5.50 11.62
CA SER A 171 -14.09 5.26 13.03
C SER A 171 -12.93 4.29 13.20
N MET A 172 -12.86 3.22 12.40
CA MET A 172 -11.73 2.28 12.43
C MET A 172 -10.45 2.90 11.86
N THR A 173 -10.57 3.72 10.81
CA THR A 173 -9.42 4.45 10.24
C THR A 173 -8.81 5.38 11.28
N LEU A 174 -9.64 6.15 12.00
CA LEU A 174 -9.18 7.05 13.06
C LEU A 174 -8.55 6.28 14.22
N LYS A 175 -9.19 5.22 14.71
CA LYS A 175 -8.62 4.36 15.76
C LYS A 175 -7.25 3.82 15.37
N TYR A 176 -7.15 3.26 14.16
CA TYR A 176 -5.90 2.70 13.66
C TYR A 176 -4.81 3.79 13.47
N ALA A 177 -5.18 4.97 12.99
CA ALA A 177 -4.27 6.11 12.87
C ALA A 177 -3.76 6.59 14.23
N HIS A 178 -4.63 6.65 15.25
CA HIS A 178 -4.23 6.98 16.62
C HIS A 178 -3.25 5.95 17.19
N GLU A 179 -3.54 4.66 17.03
CA GLU A 179 -2.64 3.58 17.49
C GLU A 179 -1.27 3.64 16.81
N LEU A 180 -1.24 3.87 15.49
CA LEU A 180 0.00 4.10 14.74
C LEU A 180 0.78 5.29 15.28
N TRP A 181 0.10 6.42 15.48
CA TRP A 181 0.71 7.64 15.98
C TRP A 181 1.31 7.45 17.38
N SER A 182 0.54 6.86 18.30
CA SER A 182 1.01 6.56 19.66
C SER A 182 2.18 5.58 19.65
N SER A 183 2.15 4.55 18.79
CA SER A 183 3.28 3.63 18.64
C SER A 183 4.53 4.33 18.11
N LEU A 184 4.38 5.26 17.18
CA LEU A 184 5.49 6.01 16.58
C LEU A 184 6.09 6.98 17.61
N GLN A 185 5.26 7.70 18.39
CA GLN A 185 5.72 8.58 19.46
C GLN A 185 6.52 7.85 20.55
N LYS A 186 6.11 6.63 20.92
CA LYS A 186 6.86 5.81 21.89
C LYS A 186 8.25 5.48 21.36
N LYS A 187 8.35 5.06 20.11
CA LYS A 187 9.63 4.68 19.47
C LYS A 187 10.57 5.84 19.20
N ILE A 188 10.07 7.08 19.11
CA ILE A 188 10.92 8.28 18.99
C ILE A 188 11.53 8.68 20.35
N LYS A 189 10.85 8.33 21.46
CA LYS A 189 11.31 8.67 22.82
C LYS A 189 12.28 7.65 23.41
N GLU A 190 12.26 6.43 22.89
CA GLU A 190 13.22 5.35 23.18
C GLU A 190 14.54 5.59 22.44
#